data_AF-A0A6G3XLI1-F1
#
_entry.id   AF-A0A6G3XLI1-F1
#
_cell.length_a   1.000
_cell.length_b   1.000
_cell.length_c   1.000
_cell.angle_alpha   90.00
_cell.angle_beta   90.00
_cell.angle_gamma   90.00
#
_symmetry.space_group_name_H-M   'P 1'
#
loop_
_entity.id
_entity.type
_entity.pdbx_description
1 polymer ?
#
loop_
_entity_poly.entity_id
_entity_poly.type
_entity_poly.pdbx_seq_one_letter_code
_entity_poly.pdbx_strand_id
1 'polypeptide(L)'
;MADEQYRWLDRETAERLLSGEPPGAVEGADRDQAEHLARTLGALSATPPLTSDELPGEAAAMAAFRKARAERADAAAALAATGGSGAA
;
A
#
# COMPACT_ATOMS: atom_id res chain seq x y z
N MET A 1 17.51 -19.72 26.19
CA MET A 1 16.74 -18.46 26.13
C MET A 1 17.36 -17.64 25.00
N ALA A 2 16.59 -17.25 23.98
CA ALA A 2 17.12 -16.56 22.79
C ALA A 2 17.20 -15.03 22.95
N ASP A 3 16.66 -14.51 24.05
CA ASP A 3 16.38 -13.09 24.23
C ASP A 3 17.63 -12.29 24.66
N GLU A 4 18.73 -12.97 24.99
CA GLU A 4 20.00 -12.33 25.38
C GLU A 4 20.78 -11.79 24.17
N GLN A 5 20.55 -12.35 22.97
CA GLN A 5 21.29 -12.00 21.75
C GLN A 5 20.82 -10.70 21.08
N TYR A 6 19.71 -10.11 21.55
CA TYR A 6 19.11 -8.91 20.97
C TYR A 6 18.83 -7.84 22.01
N ARG A 7 19.66 -7.74 23.07
CA ARG A 7 19.48 -6.73 24.13
C ARG A 7 19.46 -5.29 23.60
N TRP A 8 20.09 -5.04 22.44
CA TRP A 8 20.10 -3.74 21.78
C TRP A 8 18.82 -3.46 20.97
N LEU A 9 18.06 -4.49 20.60
CA LEU A 9 16.81 -4.38 19.83
C LEU A 9 15.63 -4.27 20.79
N ASP A 10 15.59 -3.16 21.52
CA ASP A 10 14.40 -2.81 22.27
C ASP A 10 13.24 -2.42 21.34
N ARG A 11 12.05 -2.30 21.92
CA ARG A 11 10.83 -1.96 21.18
C ARG A 11 10.95 -0.61 20.47
N GLU A 12 11.55 0.40 21.10
CA GLU A 12 11.71 1.72 20.52
C GLU A 12 12.60 1.67 19.27
N THR A 13 13.73 0.99 19.39
CA THR A 13 14.69 0.77 18.30
C THR A 13 14.05 -0.01 17.16
N ALA A 14 13.23 -1.03 17.48
CA ALA A 14 12.48 -1.76 16.47
C ALA A 14 11.46 -0.88 15.73
N GLU A 15 10.70 -0.05 16.44
CA GLU A 15 9.72 0.86 15.84
C GLU A 15 10.40 1.91 14.93
N ARG A 16 11.57 2.43 15.34
CA ARG A 16 12.38 3.35 14.52
C ARG A 16 12.87 2.68 13.24
N LEU A 17 13.41 1.47 13.34
CA LEU A 17 13.86 0.68 12.18
C LEU A 17 12.71 0.39 11.20
N LEU A 18 11.53 0.02 11.70
CA LEU A 18 10.35 -0.22 10.88
C LEU A 18 9.82 1.05 10.21
N SER A 19 10.05 2.22 10.82
CA SER A 19 9.70 3.53 10.25
C SER A 19 10.75 4.04 9.24
N GLY A 20 11.86 3.31 9.07
CA GLY A 20 12.98 3.71 8.21
C GLY A 20 13.92 4.72 8.85
N GLU A 21 13.81 4.96 10.15
CA GLU A 21 14.77 5.77 10.90
C GLU A 21 16.03 4.97 11.25
N PRO A 22 17.19 5.63 11.38
CA PRO A 22 18.39 4.97 11.86
C PRO A 22 18.17 4.39 13.26
N PRO A 23 18.70 3.19 13.56
CA PRO A 23 18.69 2.66 14.91
C PRO A 23 19.38 3.66 15.86
N GLY A 24 18.95 3.70 17.11
CA GLY A 24 19.47 4.63 18.13
C GLY A 24 20.96 4.43 18.44
N ALA A 25 21.42 4.95 19.57
CA ALA A 25 22.82 4.82 19.98
C ALA A 25 23.16 3.36 20.38
N VAL A 26 23.35 2.50 19.37
CA VAL A 26 23.85 1.13 19.52
C VAL A 26 25.38 1.17 19.42
N GLU A 27 26.05 0.52 20.37
CA GLU A 27 27.51 0.51 20.50
C GLU A 27 28.10 -0.88 20.26
N GLY A 28 29.39 -0.93 19.89
CA GLY A 28 30.13 -2.19 19.75
C GLY A 28 29.65 -3.07 18.60
N ALA A 29 29.79 -4.39 18.76
CA ALA A 29 29.46 -5.38 17.73
C ALA A 29 27.98 -5.34 17.28
N ASP A 30 27.11 -4.85 18.15
CA ASP A 30 25.69 -4.70 17.87
C ASP A 30 25.41 -3.57 16.87
N ARG A 31 26.31 -2.58 16.75
CA ARG A 31 26.17 -1.47 15.79
C ARG A 31 26.21 -1.96 14.35
N ASP A 32 27.16 -2.81 14.02
CA ASP A 32 27.30 -3.37 12.67
C ASP A 32 26.07 -4.21 12.29
N GLN A 33 25.56 -4.97 13.26
CA GLN A 33 24.33 -5.76 13.11
C GLN A 33 23.10 -4.86 12.93
N ALA A 34 22.99 -3.78 13.71
CA ALA A 34 21.91 -2.80 13.61
C ALA A 34 21.92 -2.09 12.25
N GLU A 35 23.09 -1.69 11.76
CA GLU A 35 23.23 -1.10 10.43
C GLU A 35 22.91 -2.09 9.31
N HIS A 36 23.31 -3.36 9.44
CA HIS A 36 22.96 -4.39 8.47
C HIS A 36 21.45 -4.62 8.39
N LEU A 37 20.77 -4.66 9.55
CA LEU A 37 19.31 -4.78 9.62
C LEU A 37 18.63 -3.55 9.00
N ALA A 38 19.08 -2.34 9.36
CA ALA A 38 18.54 -1.09 8.81
C ALA A 38 18.65 -1.03 7.28
N ARG A 39 19.82 -1.42 6.74
CA ARG A 39 20.05 -1.50 5.28
C ARG A 39 19.11 -2.50 4.60
N THR A 40 18.92 -3.67 5.20
CA THR A 40 18.06 -4.73 4.67
C THR A 40 16.59 -4.30 4.68
N LEU A 41 16.11 -3.74 5.79
CA LEU A 41 14.75 -3.22 5.90
C LEU A 41 14.53 -2.05 4.93
N GLY A 42 15.48 -1.13 4.80
CA GLY A 42 15.40 -0.04 3.83
C GLY A 42 15.29 -0.54 2.38
N ALA A 43 16.03 -1.59 2.02
CA ALA A 43 15.94 -2.21 0.70
C ALA A 43 14.59 -2.91 0.45
N LEU A 44 14.00 -3.52 1.48
CA LEU A 44 12.70 -4.19 1.38
C LEU A 44 11.51 -3.23 1.42
N SER A 45 11.63 -2.14 2.19
CA SER A 45 10.61 -1.09 2.30
C SER A 45 10.66 -0.10 1.14
N ALA A 46 11.71 -0.14 0.31
CA ALA A 46 11.76 0.62 -0.92
C ALA A 46 10.52 0.28 -1.75
N THR A 47 9.59 1.23 -1.85
CA THR A 47 8.43 1.08 -2.71
C THR A 47 8.98 0.83 -4.11
N PRO A 48 8.71 -0.34 -4.72
CA PRO A 48 9.16 -0.59 -6.07
C PRO A 48 8.69 0.58 -6.93
N PRO A 49 9.51 1.05 -7.89
CA PRO A 49 9.08 2.13 -8.76
C PRO A 49 7.70 1.75 -9.29
N LEU A 50 6.75 2.69 -9.24
CA LEU A 50 5.47 2.54 -9.92
C LEU A 50 5.82 2.38 -11.39
N THR A 51 6.04 1.14 -11.81
CA THR A 51 6.20 0.80 -13.20
C THR A 51 4.85 1.16 -13.78
N SER A 52 4.83 2.17 -14.64
CA SER A 52 3.63 2.66 -15.34
C SER A 52 2.97 1.59 -16.22
N ASP A 53 3.42 0.34 -16.16
CA ASP A 53 2.69 -0.81 -16.66
C ASP A 53 1.49 -1.05 -15.75
N GLU A 54 0.31 -0.79 -16.30
CA GLU A 54 -0.97 -1.20 -15.75
C GLU A 54 -0.86 -2.62 -15.20
N LEU A 55 -1.35 -2.83 -13.97
CA LEU A 55 -1.35 -4.16 -13.38
C LEU A 55 -2.13 -5.11 -14.31
N PRO A 56 -1.72 -6.39 -14.45
CA PRO A 56 -2.40 -7.32 -15.34
C PRO A 56 -3.91 -7.36 -15.04
N GLY A 57 -4.73 -6.85 -15.98
CA GLY A 57 -6.19 -6.80 -15.85
C GLY A 57 -6.78 -5.47 -15.36
N GLU A 58 -5.98 -4.44 -15.09
CA GLU A 58 -6.46 -3.11 -14.67
C GLU A 58 -7.36 -2.45 -15.73
N ALA A 59 -6.95 -2.47 -17.01
CA ALA A 59 -7.78 -1.98 -18.11
C ALA A 59 -9.13 -2.72 -18.20
N ALA A 60 -9.15 -4.03 -17.92
CA ALA A 60 -10.36 -4.84 -17.91
C ALA A 60 -11.29 -4.48 -16.74
N ALA A 61 -10.73 -4.27 -15.54
CA ALA A 61 -11.47 -3.80 -14.37
C ALA A 61 -12.06 -2.40 -14.60
N MET A 62 -11.27 -1.48 -15.15
CA MET A 62 -11.70 -0.13 -15.52
C MET A 62 -12.80 -0.16 -16.59
N ALA A 63 -12.69 -1.02 -17.61
CA ALA A 63 -13.71 -1.19 -18.64
C ALA A 63 -15.02 -1.74 -18.06
N ALA A 64 -14.95 -2.74 -17.18
CA ALA A 64 -16.12 -3.29 -16.50
C ALA A 64 -16.83 -2.22 -15.65
N PHE A 65 -16.08 -1.40 -14.90
CA PHE A 65 -16.65 -0.32 -14.10
C PHE A 65 -17.31 0.76 -14.97
N ARG A 66 -16.65 1.18 -16.06
CA ARG A 66 -17.22 2.14 -17.02
C ARG A 66 -18.51 1.62 -17.65
N LYS A 67 -18.53 0.34 -18.04
CA LYS A 67 -19.73 -0.32 -18.59
C LYS A 67 -20.89 -0.31 -17.59
N ALA A 68 -20.65 -0.76 -16.35
CA ALA A 68 -21.69 -0.77 -15.31
C ALA A 68 -22.23 0.64 -15.01
N ARG A 69 -21.39 1.67 -15.09
CA ARG A 69 -21.82 3.07 -14.89
C ARG A 69 -22.65 3.60 -16.06
N ALA A 70 -22.31 3.24 -17.30
CA ALA A 70 -23.12 3.58 -18.47
C ALA A 70 -24.50 2.92 -18.42
N GLU A 71 -24.57 1.61 -18.14
CA GLU A 71 -25.83 0.88 -18.00
C GLU A 71 -26.73 1.48 -16.90
N ARG A 72 -26.14 1.92 -15.79
CA ARG A 72 -26.89 2.62 -14.72
C ARG A 72 -27.43 3.99 -15.18
N ALA A 73 -26.66 4.73 -15.98
CA ALA A 73 -27.10 6.01 -16.51
C ALA A 73 -28.23 5.83 -17.53
N ASP A 74 -28.13 4.83 -18.40
CA ASP A 74 -29.17 4.49 -19.37
C ASP A 74 -30.48 4.06 -18.68
N ALA A 75 -30.37 3.22 -17.64
CA ALA A 75 -31.53 2.83 -16.83
C ALA A 75 -32.19 4.04 -16.14
N ALA A 76 -31.39 4.98 -15.62
CA ALA A 76 -31.91 6.21 -15.02
C ALA A 76 -32.61 7.12 -16.05
N ALA A 77 -32.05 7.24 -17.26
CA ALA A 77 -32.65 8.01 -18.35
C ALA A 77 -33.97 7.39 -18.84
N ALA A 78 -34.03 6.07 -18.96
CA ALA A 78 -35.26 5.35 -19.32
C ALA A 78 -36.36 5.57 -18.27
N LEU A 79 -36.03 5.48 -16.97
CA LEU A 79 -36.99 5.78 -15.90
C LEU A 79 -37.50 7.23 -15.97
N ALA A 80 -36.62 8.20 -16.21
CA ALA A 80 -37.00 9.60 -16.35
C ALA A 80 -37.93 9.84 -17.56
N ALA A 81 -37.67 9.17 -18.70
CA ALA A 81 -38.53 9.24 -19.88
C ALA A 81 -39.93 8.64 -19.64
N THR A 82 -40.01 7.53 -18.90
CA THR A 82 -41.31 6.93 -18.53
C THR A 82 -42.08 7.77 -17.51
N GLY A 83 -41.38 8.45 -16.59
CA GLY A 83 -42.00 9.34 -15.59
C GLY A 83 -42.48 10.67 -16.17
N GLY A 84 -41.88 11.15 -17.25
CA GLY A 84 -42.30 12.37 -17.96
C GLY A 84 -43.48 12.18 -18.92
N SER A 85 -43.79 10.93 -19.30
CA SER A 85 -44.86 10.63 -20.25
C SER A 85 -46.25 10.40 -19.62
N GLY A 86 -46.36 10.47 -18.28
CA GLY A 86 -47.60 10.27 -17.53
C GLY A 86 -48.29 11.56 -17.05
N ALA A 87 -47.82 12.73 -17.45
CA ALA A 87 -48.41 14.03 -17.10
C ALA A 87 -48.76 14.82 -18.38
N ALA A 88 -49.86 14.47 -19.03
CA ALA A 88 -50.51 15.26 -20.07
C ALA A 88 -52.02 15.00 -20.04
#